data_AF-A0A2N3E006-F1
#
_entry.id   AF-A0A2N3E006-F1
#
_cell.length_a   1.000
_cell.length_b   1.000
_cell.length_c   1.000
_cell.angle_alpha   90.00
_cell.angle_beta   90.00
_cell.angle_gamma   90.00
#
_symmetry.space_group_name_H-M   'P 1'
#
loop_
_entity.id
_entity.type
_entity.pdbx_description
1 polymer ?
#
loop_
_entity_poly.entity_id
_entity_poly.type
_entity_poly.pdbx_seq_one_letter_code
_entity_poly.pdbx_strand_id
1 'polypeptide(L)'
;TSVLMRRLRQNEDLMTAVNGDGEVLVEGEYVGRLHGFVFVPDPRAEGEQGRILRSAAAQALVGEIASRSQRLITAPDADISLSEHGRILWAGHPVAELRGSGNILAPRVELVAGEELNGPAREAVQARLEAWLKMHIANVLAPLVSLRDAADVEGLARGIAFRLVENLGSLTRESVAEDVRALDQAARGQLRKHGVRFGAYSIFMPALLKPAPARLRLTLWALANAAGEGEAFENLPAPPTPGLTSVPADPAAPEGFYETVGFRVCGTRAVRIDMLERVADLIRPVIAARTYNGGFTVTPDMMSLVGCSGEEFASLLRGLGYRSQVETVTPPAKEAPKENEAALAAEQGAEADVTSALSAVETPGEPTPAGEPEEMPAADVSASIEAAQEGEATSVEQASAPESPETSSETVSVEAALAAETAAPVEMEIWRPVRKRHGGRPENERKKPRRDKKRNDGEQEAHGNKPQRRDRRPAPPAKPDRKPREREPDPDSPFAALAVLKERVRGNGS
;
A
#
# COMPACT_ATOMS: atom_id res chain seq x y z
N THR A 1 48.02 -6.13 -33.99
CA THR A 1 48.78 -5.77 -32.76
C THR A 1 50.02 -4.91 -33.01
N SER A 2 50.91 -5.21 -33.97
CA SER A 2 52.17 -4.44 -34.16
C SER A 2 52.02 -3.02 -34.73
N VAL A 3 51.02 -2.79 -35.59
CA VAL A 3 50.72 -1.45 -36.17
C VAL A 3 50.09 -0.53 -35.13
N LEU A 4 49.17 -1.06 -34.33
CA LEU A 4 48.48 -0.39 -33.23
C LEU A 4 49.47 0.21 -32.21
N MET A 5 50.44 -0.60 -31.78
CA MET A 5 51.48 -0.19 -30.82
C MET A 5 52.44 0.87 -31.38
N ARG A 6 52.60 0.93 -32.71
CA ARG A 6 53.46 1.92 -33.36
C ARG A 6 52.80 3.30 -33.42
N ARG A 7 51.52 3.35 -33.82
CA ARG A 7 50.73 4.60 -33.88
C ARG A 7 50.51 5.22 -32.50
N LEU A 8 50.28 4.36 -31.51
CA LEU A 8 50.04 4.79 -30.16
C LEU A 8 51.29 5.38 -29.48
N ARG A 9 52.48 4.86 -29.80
CA ARG A 9 53.76 5.48 -29.39
C ARG A 9 54.07 6.81 -30.11
N GLN A 10 53.33 7.12 -31.18
CA GLN A 10 53.53 8.31 -32.02
C GLN A 10 52.50 9.42 -31.74
N ASN A 11 51.58 9.25 -30.77
CA ASN A 11 50.46 10.17 -30.51
C ASN A 11 49.64 10.48 -31.79
N GLU A 12 49.51 9.51 -32.70
CA GLU A 12 48.57 9.64 -33.81
C GLU A 12 47.13 9.44 -33.30
N ASP A 13 46.17 10.24 -33.80
CA ASP A 13 44.74 10.13 -33.46
C ASP A 13 44.24 8.72 -33.75
N LEU A 14 43.96 7.95 -32.68
CA LEU A 14 43.41 6.60 -32.76
C LEU A 14 41.94 6.69 -33.16
N MET A 15 41.54 5.96 -34.20
CA MET A 15 40.14 5.86 -34.59
C MET A 15 39.36 5.08 -33.54
N THR A 16 38.40 5.74 -32.93
CA THR A 16 37.54 5.19 -31.90
C THR A 16 36.09 5.26 -32.37
N ALA A 17 35.37 4.14 -32.25
CA ALA A 17 33.99 4.04 -32.66
C ALA A 17 33.16 3.51 -31.50
N VAL A 18 31.99 4.13 -31.28
CA VAL A 18 30.98 3.62 -30.36
C VAL A 18 29.76 3.20 -31.19
N ASN A 19 29.39 1.93 -31.10
CA ASN A 19 28.23 1.39 -31.80
C ASN A 19 26.92 1.74 -31.07
N GLY A 20 25.77 1.58 -31.75
CA GLY A 20 24.44 1.83 -31.19
C GLY A 20 24.14 1.04 -29.90
N ASP A 21 24.72 -0.15 -29.78
CA ASP A 21 24.62 -1.02 -28.59
C ASP A 21 25.56 -0.63 -27.44
N GLY A 22 26.32 0.47 -27.61
CA GLY A 22 27.27 0.98 -26.64
C GLY A 22 28.61 0.25 -26.61
N GLU A 23 28.91 -0.60 -27.59
CA GLU A 23 30.24 -1.22 -27.72
C GLU A 23 31.28 -0.19 -28.15
N VAL A 24 32.43 -0.19 -27.48
CA VAL A 24 33.52 0.76 -27.72
C VAL A 24 34.68 0.02 -28.35
N LEU A 25 35.03 0.43 -29.57
CA LEU A 25 36.13 -0.11 -30.34
C LEU A 25 37.22 0.94 -30.53
N VAL A 26 38.48 0.53 -30.39
CA VAL A 26 39.66 1.34 -30.68
C VAL A 26 40.44 0.65 -31.80
N GLU A 27 40.52 1.28 -32.97
CA GLU A 27 41.14 0.74 -34.19
C GLU A 27 40.61 -0.66 -34.57
N GLY A 28 39.32 -0.91 -34.31
CA GLY A 28 38.65 -2.18 -34.59
C GLY A 28 38.80 -3.25 -33.49
N GLU A 29 39.57 -2.99 -32.43
CA GLU A 29 39.68 -3.88 -31.27
C GLU A 29 38.60 -3.51 -30.23
N TYR A 30 37.89 -4.52 -29.70
CA TYR A 30 36.89 -4.30 -28.65
C TYR A 30 37.57 -3.98 -27.30
N VAL A 31 37.19 -2.86 -26.68
CA VAL A 31 37.81 -2.39 -25.42
C VAL A 31 36.82 -2.42 -24.26
N GLY A 32 35.51 -2.41 -24.53
CA GLY A 32 34.47 -2.50 -23.51
C GLY A 32 33.11 -2.02 -23.99
N ARG A 33 32.22 -1.74 -23.05
CA ARG A 33 30.84 -1.28 -23.31
C ARG A 33 30.47 -0.10 -22.43
N LEU A 34 29.74 0.86 -22.99
CA LEU A 34 29.23 2.04 -22.32
C LEU A 34 27.77 1.82 -21.89
N HIS A 35 27.55 1.56 -20.60
CA HIS A 35 26.24 1.41 -19.98
C HIS A 35 25.77 2.75 -19.41
N GLY A 36 24.79 3.38 -20.06
CA GLY A 36 24.37 4.73 -19.72
C GLY A 36 25.55 5.70 -19.88
N PHE A 37 26.08 6.19 -18.76
CA PHE A 37 27.25 7.07 -18.66
C PHE A 37 28.47 6.40 -18.01
N VAL A 38 28.45 5.08 -17.81
CA VAL A 38 29.55 4.33 -17.19
C VAL A 38 30.19 3.41 -18.20
N PHE A 39 31.49 3.59 -18.43
CA PHE A 39 32.27 2.69 -19.25
C PHE A 39 32.69 1.45 -18.45
N VAL A 40 32.30 0.28 -18.93
CA VAL A 40 32.69 -1.02 -18.37
C VAL A 40 33.73 -1.63 -19.32
N PRO A 41 35.00 -1.72 -18.90
CA PRO A 41 36.06 -2.28 -19.73
C PRO A 41 35.89 -3.80 -19.90
N ASP A 42 36.39 -4.33 -21.01
CA ASP A 42 36.44 -5.78 -21.23
C ASP A 42 37.40 -6.44 -20.21
N PRO A 43 36.93 -7.40 -19.39
CA PRO A 43 37.80 -8.14 -18.48
C PRO A 43 38.89 -8.96 -19.19
N ARG A 44 38.78 -9.21 -20.51
CA ARG A 44 39.81 -9.92 -21.28
C ARG A 44 40.98 -9.02 -21.69
N ALA A 45 40.82 -7.69 -21.62
CA ALA A 45 41.84 -6.71 -21.98
C ALA A 45 42.71 -6.32 -20.77
N GLU A 46 43.33 -7.31 -20.11
CA GLU A 46 44.24 -7.07 -18.98
C GLU A 46 45.70 -6.87 -19.44
N GLY A 47 46.43 -5.98 -18.74
CA GLY A 47 47.84 -5.69 -19.00
C GLY A 47 48.14 -4.27 -19.49
N GLU A 48 49.40 -4.02 -19.87
CA GLU A 48 49.89 -2.72 -20.31
C GLU A 48 49.18 -2.23 -21.59
N GLN A 49 48.90 -3.17 -22.51
CA GLN A 49 48.12 -2.93 -23.74
C GLN A 49 46.68 -2.49 -23.42
N GLY A 50 46.03 -3.14 -22.44
CA GLY A 50 44.68 -2.77 -22.00
C GLY A 50 44.61 -1.42 -21.28
N ARG A 51 45.64 -1.03 -20.52
CA ARG A 51 45.71 0.33 -19.91
C ARG A 51 45.78 1.42 -20.98
N ILE A 52 46.61 1.18 -21.98
CA ILE A 52 46.81 2.07 -23.11
C ILE A 52 45.52 2.23 -23.93
N LEU A 53 44.85 1.12 -24.26
CA LEU A 53 43.58 1.14 -24.98
C LEU A 53 42.47 1.84 -24.19
N ARG A 54 42.45 1.67 -22.86
CA ARG A 54 41.51 2.40 -21.98
C ARG A 54 41.75 3.91 -21.99
N SER A 55 43.02 4.35 -21.94
CA SER A 55 43.31 5.79 -22.02
C SER A 55 42.91 6.39 -23.37
N ALA A 56 43.08 5.64 -24.46
CA ALA A 56 42.63 6.07 -25.79
C ALA A 56 41.10 6.11 -25.89
N ALA A 57 40.41 5.10 -25.34
CA ALA A 57 38.96 5.07 -25.27
C ALA A 57 38.39 6.24 -24.45
N ALA A 58 39.02 6.61 -23.33
CA ALA A 58 38.55 7.71 -22.47
C ALA A 58 38.43 9.05 -23.22
N GLN A 59 39.38 9.39 -24.10
CA GLN A 59 39.31 10.62 -24.90
C GLN A 59 38.15 10.61 -25.90
N ALA A 60 37.89 9.45 -26.51
CA ALA A 60 36.77 9.26 -27.43
C ALA A 60 35.40 9.30 -26.74
N LEU A 61 35.34 8.74 -25.54
CA LEU A 61 34.13 8.64 -24.74
C LEU A 61 33.57 10.00 -24.35
N VAL A 62 34.41 11.04 -24.21
CA VAL A 62 33.94 12.40 -23.88
C VAL A 62 32.92 12.90 -24.91
N GLY A 63 33.19 12.73 -26.21
CA GLY A 63 32.29 13.16 -27.28
C GLY A 63 30.97 12.37 -27.30
N GLU A 64 31.05 11.06 -27.15
CA GLU A 64 29.85 10.20 -27.11
C GLU A 64 29.01 10.42 -25.85
N ILE A 65 29.65 10.63 -24.69
CA ILE A 65 28.95 10.94 -23.43
C ILE A 65 28.26 12.28 -23.51
N ALA A 66 28.88 13.29 -24.13
CA ALA A 66 28.22 14.57 -24.42
C ALA A 66 26.99 14.38 -25.33
N SER A 67 27.12 13.62 -26.43
CA SER A 67 26.01 13.27 -27.32
C SER A 67 24.87 12.54 -26.59
N ARG A 68 25.19 11.52 -25.77
CA ARG A 68 24.24 10.80 -24.93
C ARG A 68 23.55 11.69 -23.90
N SER A 69 24.30 12.61 -23.28
CA SER A 69 23.74 13.55 -22.31
C SER A 69 22.68 14.42 -22.98
N GLN A 70 22.95 14.92 -24.18
CA GLN A 70 21.98 15.70 -24.96
C GLN A 70 20.75 14.87 -25.34
N ARG A 71 20.95 13.62 -25.77
CA ARG A 71 19.84 12.70 -26.07
C ARG A 71 18.96 12.45 -24.86
N LEU A 72 19.53 12.24 -23.67
CA LEU A 72 18.76 12.05 -22.43
C LEU A 72 18.02 13.34 -22.03
N ILE A 73 18.64 14.51 -22.17
CA ILE A 73 18.02 15.80 -21.86
C ILE A 73 16.75 16.01 -22.70
N THR A 74 16.79 15.65 -23.98
CA THR A 74 15.66 15.80 -24.92
C THR A 74 14.79 14.54 -25.05
N ALA A 75 15.10 13.47 -24.32
CA ALA A 75 14.36 12.21 -24.42
C ALA A 75 12.91 12.40 -23.94
N PRO A 76 11.92 11.76 -24.59
CA PRO A 76 10.57 11.66 -24.05
C PRO A 76 10.53 11.04 -22.64
N ASP A 77 9.59 11.47 -21.81
CA ASP A 77 9.43 10.94 -20.44
C ASP A 77 9.15 9.42 -20.42
N ALA A 78 8.59 8.86 -21.49
CA ALA A 78 8.28 7.45 -21.63
C ALA A 78 9.53 6.55 -21.77
N ASP A 79 10.66 7.12 -22.20
CA ASP A 79 11.92 6.39 -22.39
C ASP A 79 12.72 6.27 -21.08
N ILE A 80 12.28 6.98 -20.03
CA ILE A 80 12.87 6.97 -18.70
C ILE A 80 11.94 6.15 -17.80
N SER A 81 12.50 5.23 -17.03
CA SER A 81 11.75 4.38 -16.10
C SER A 81 12.42 4.27 -14.75
N LEU A 82 11.66 3.90 -13.72
CA LEU A 82 12.15 3.68 -12.37
C LEU A 82 12.06 2.19 -12.03
N SER A 83 13.17 1.61 -11.60
CA SER A 83 13.24 0.24 -11.11
C SER A 83 12.76 0.13 -9.65
N GLU A 84 12.43 -1.08 -9.22
CA GLU A 84 11.93 -1.36 -7.85
C GLU A 84 12.98 -1.07 -6.77
N HIS A 85 14.27 -1.11 -7.13
CA HIS A 85 15.42 -0.78 -6.28
C HIS A 85 15.85 0.69 -6.36
N GLY A 86 14.98 1.58 -6.83
CA GLY A 86 15.27 3.01 -6.84
C GLY A 86 16.33 3.45 -7.84
N ARG A 87 16.55 2.71 -8.94
CA ARG A 87 17.40 3.17 -10.06
C ARG A 87 16.57 3.74 -11.19
N ILE A 88 16.98 4.88 -11.72
CA ILE A 88 16.44 5.46 -12.95
C ILE A 88 17.16 4.85 -14.15
N LEU A 89 16.38 4.27 -15.05
CA LEU A 89 16.85 3.61 -16.26
C LEU A 89 16.49 4.45 -17.49
N TRP A 90 17.43 4.54 -18.43
CA TRP A 90 17.21 5.10 -19.77
C TRP A 90 17.86 4.18 -20.80
N ALA A 91 17.12 3.87 -21.88
CA ALA A 91 17.54 2.89 -22.88
C ALA A 91 18.00 1.55 -22.27
N GLY A 92 17.34 1.10 -21.19
CA GLY A 92 17.66 -0.14 -20.48
C GLY A 92 18.89 -0.08 -19.55
N HIS A 93 19.56 1.07 -19.42
CA HIS A 93 20.75 1.22 -18.58
C HIS A 93 20.52 2.18 -17.40
N PRO A 94 21.10 1.90 -16.22
CA PRO A 94 21.02 2.80 -15.08
C PRO A 94 21.80 4.09 -15.36
N VAL A 95 21.14 5.23 -15.18
CA VAL A 95 21.72 6.57 -15.33
C VAL A 95 21.73 7.35 -14.02
N ALA A 96 20.90 6.96 -13.05
CA ALA A 96 20.91 7.52 -11.70
C ALA A 96 20.35 6.52 -10.67
N GLU A 97 20.67 6.74 -9.40
CA GLU A 97 20.08 6.07 -8.24
C GLU A 97 19.38 7.10 -7.35
N LEU A 98 18.33 6.65 -6.66
CA LEU A 98 17.61 7.46 -5.69
C LEU A 98 18.23 7.29 -4.30
N ARG A 99 18.31 8.40 -3.57
CA ARG A 99 18.68 8.42 -2.14
C ARG A 99 17.56 9.02 -1.30
N GLY A 100 17.48 8.58 -0.06
CA GLY A 100 16.62 9.19 0.96
C GLY A 100 16.90 10.69 1.09
N SER A 101 15.87 11.44 1.48
CA SER A 101 15.96 12.87 1.76
C SER A 101 15.09 13.22 2.98
N GLY A 102 15.16 14.47 3.45
CA GLY A 102 14.26 14.94 4.51
C GLY A 102 12.78 15.05 4.09
N ASN A 103 12.46 14.82 2.81
CA ASN A 103 11.10 14.80 2.30
C ASN A 103 10.86 13.49 1.53
N ILE A 104 10.00 12.62 2.08
CA ILE A 104 9.71 11.30 1.52
C ILE A 104 9.17 11.33 0.09
N LEU A 105 8.53 12.42 -0.34
CA LEU A 105 8.00 12.60 -1.71
C LEU A 105 9.00 13.29 -2.65
N ALA A 106 10.18 13.64 -2.17
CA ALA A 106 11.24 14.26 -2.96
C ALA A 106 12.60 13.62 -2.62
N PRO A 107 12.80 12.33 -2.95
CA PRO A 107 14.11 11.71 -2.79
C PRO A 107 15.15 12.40 -3.69
N ARG A 108 16.43 12.28 -3.32
CA ARG A 108 17.54 12.87 -4.07
C ARG A 108 17.91 11.96 -5.24
N VAL A 109 18.26 12.56 -6.37
CA VAL A 109 18.79 11.84 -7.54
C VAL A 109 20.31 11.91 -7.49
N GLU A 110 20.99 10.78 -7.59
CA GLU A 110 22.45 10.70 -7.71
C GLU A 110 22.81 10.05 -9.04
N LEU A 111 23.54 10.76 -9.90
CA LEU A 111 23.92 10.22 -11.21
C LEU A 111 24.88 9.04 -11.09
N VAL A 112 24.59 8.00 -11.87
CA VAL A 112 25.49 6.88 -12.11
C VAL A 112 26.27 7.22 -13.38
N ALA A 113 27.41 7.90 -13.20
CA ALA A 113 28.24 8.36 -14.30
C ALA A 113 29.72 8.36 -13.91
N GLY A 114 30.59 8.12 -14.90
CA GLY A 114 32.03 8.27 -14.75
C GLY A 114 32.48 9.75 -14.69
N GLU A 115 33.80 9.96 -14.62
CA GLU A 115 34.42 11.29 -14.56
C GLU A 115 34.21 12.10 -15.85
N GLU A 116 33.91 11.43 -16.95
CA GLU A 116 33.71 12.01 -18.27
C GLU A 116 32.43 12.86 -18.35
N LEU A 117 31.43 12.59 -17.51
CA LEU A 117 30.23 13.42 -17.39
C LEU A 117 30.40 14.47 -16.28
N ASN A 118 30.84 15.66 -16.69
CA ASN A 118 31.15 16.76 -15.78
C ASN A 118 30.58 18.12 -16.26
N GLY A 119 30.76 19.15 -15.43
CA GLY A 119 30.40 20.52 -15.75
C GLY A 119 28.91 20.71 -16.13
N PRO A 120 28.62 21.60 -17.10
CA PRO A 120 27.24 21.92 -17.48
C PRO A 120 26.42 20.74 -17.98
N ALA A 121 27.05 19.75 -18.65
CA ALA A 121 26.35 18.56 -19.14
C ALA A 121 25.82 17.71 -17.99
N ARG A 122 26.64 17.53 -16.93
CA ARG A 122 26.23 16.82 -15.71
C ARG A 122 25.06 17.51 -15.02
N GLU A 123 25.12 18.83 -14.87
CA GLU A 123 24.06 19.63 -14.25
C GLU A 123 22.75 19.56 -15.03
N ALA A 124 22.82 19.62 -16.37
CA ALA A 124 21.64 19.51 -17.22
C ALA A 124 20.98 18.13 -17.15
N VAL A 125 21.77 17.05 -17.12
CA VAL A 125 21.26 15.68 -16.92
C VAL A 125 20.65 15.53 -15.54
N GLN A 126 21.31 16.03 -14.49
CA GLN A 126 20.79 16.02 -13.12
C GLN A 126 19.41 16.71 -13.06
N ALA A 127 19.32 17.94 -13.56
CA ALA A 127 18.08 18.71 -13.57
C ALA A 127 16.96 18.01 -14.36
N ARG A 128 17.30 17.35 -15.49
CA ARG A 128 16.34 16.57 -16.28
C ARG A 128 15.76 15.41 -15.49
N LEU A 129 16.61 14.62 -14.84
CA LEU A 129 16.19 13.44 -14.08
C LEU A 129 15.41 13.82 -12.82
N GLU A 130 15.80 14.89 -12.13
CA GLU A 130 15.04 15.44 -11.00
C GLU A 130 13.65 15.92 -11.44
N ALA A 131 13.56 16.63 -12.56
CA ALA A 131 12.28 17.09 -13.11
C ALA A 131 11.38 15.91 -13.51
N TRP A 132 11.95 14.91 -14.19
CA TRP A 132 11.23 13.69 -14.55
C TRP A 132 10.72 12.95 -13.31
N LEU A 133 11.57 12.75 -12.29
CA LEU A 133 11.21 12.06 -11.06
C LEU A 133 10.08 12.78 -10.32
N LYS A 134 10.17 14.12 -10.22
CA LYS A 134 9.12 14.94 -9.60
C LYS A 134 7.78 14.74 -10.32
N MET A 135 7.78 14.75 -11.64
CA MET A 135 6.57 14.51 -12.44
C MET A 135 6.07 13.07 -12.30
N HIS A 136 6.97 12.09 -12.29
CA HIS A 136 6.64 10.67 -12.11
C HIS A 136 5.94 10.44 -10.76
N ILE A 137 6.50 10.96 -9.66
CA ILE A 137 5.88 10.88 -8.33
C ILE A 137 4.54 11.62 -8.31
N ALA A 138 4.45 12.82 -8.90
CA ALA A 138 3.21 13.58 -8.97
C ALA A 138 2.10 12.86 -9.74
N ASN A 139 2.44 12.11 -10.79
CA ASN A 139 1.47 11.38 -11.59
C ASN A 139 1.05 10.07 -10.91
N VAL A 140 2.00 9.27 -10.42
CA VAL A 140 1.72 7.96 -9.82
C VAL A 140 1.07 8.11 -8.44
N LEU A 141 1.51 9.08 -7.63
CA LEU A 141 0.95 9.38 -6.31
C LEU A 141 0.08 10.64 -6.32
N ALA A 142 -0.61 10.92 -7.44
CA ALA A 142 -1.44 12.10 -7.62
C ALA A 142 -2.39 12.41 -6.45
N PRO A 143 -3.12 11.42 -5.87
CA PRO A 143 -3.98 11.68 -4.72
C PRO A 143 -3.20 12.21 -3.51
N LEU A 144 -2.00 11.67 -3.26
CA LEU A 144 -1.17 12.04 -2.13
C LEU A 144 -0.58 13.45 -2.29
N VAL A 145 -0.13 13.78 -3.51
CA VAL A 145 0.38 15.11 -3.85
C VAL A 145 -0.73 16.15 -3.80
N SER A 146 -1.92 15.83 -4.32
CA SER A 146 -3.10 16.69 -4.19
C SER A 146 -3.46 16.97 -2.73
N LEU A 147 -3.43 15.95 -1.87
CA LEU A 147 -3.70 16.11 -0.44
C LEU A 147 -2.63 16.95 0.28
N ARG A 148 -1.36 16.81 -0.11
CA ARG A 148 -0.24 17.61 0.43
C ARG A 148 -0.45 19.10 0.13
N ASP A 149 -0.83 19.41 -1.11
CA ASP A 149 -0.93 20.77 -1.63
C ASP A 149 -2.32 21.40 -1.42
N ALA A 150 -3.26 20.65 -0.84
CA ALA A 150 -4.62 21.10 -0.56
C ALA A 150 -4.65 22.28 0.43
N ALA A 151 -5.02 23.46 -0.06
CA ALA A 151 -5.24 24.65 0.75
C ALA A 151 -6.62 24.69 1.40
N ASP A 152 -7.60 23.92 0.89
CA ASP A 152 -8.96 23.84 1.43
C ASP A 152 -9.10 22.89 2.63
N VAL A 153 -8.02 22.22 3.02
CA VAL A 153 -7.96 21.35 4.19
C VAL A 153 -7.31 22.14 5.33
N GLU A 154 -8.08 22.43 6.38
CA GLU A 154 -7.67 23.34 7.44
C GLU A 154 -7.73 22.69 8.84
N GLY A 155 -7.14 23.36 9.83
CA GLY A 155 -7.21 22.97 11.24
C GLY A 155 -6.76 21.52 11.50
N LEU A 156 -7.60 20.76 12.21
CA LEU A 156 -7.29 19.37 12.58
C LEU A 156 -7.23 18.44 11.36
N ALA A 157 -8.04 18.69 10.33
CA ALA A 157 -7.97 17.91 9.09
C ALA A 157 -6.63 18.09 8.39
N ARG A 158 -6.03 19.29 8.46
CA ARG A 158 -4.68 19.54 7.91
C ARG A 158 -3.62 18.72 8.63
N GLY A 159 -3.72 18.60 9.96
CA GLY A 159 -2.84 17.74 10.75
C GLY A 159 -2.92 16.27 10.33
N ILE A 160 -4.14 15.75 10.14
CA ILE A 160 -4.35 14.37 9.67
C ILE A 160 -3.85 14.20 8.23
N ALA A 161 -4.07 15.17 7.35
CA ALA A 161 -3.54 15.15 5.98
C ALA A 161 -2.01 15.10 5.98
N PHE A 162 -1.34 15.86 6.84
CA PHE A 162 0.12 15.82 6.99
C PHE A 162 0.60 14.44 7.43
N ARG A 163 -0.01 13.85 8.47
CA ARG A 163 0.32 12.49 8.93
C ARG A 163 0.07 11.44 7.85
N LEU A 164 -1.01 11.59 7.06
CA LEU A 164 -1.27 10.71 5.91
C LEU A 164 -0.15 10.82 4.87
N VAL A 165 0.27 12.04 4.52
CA VAL A 165 1.35 12.26 3.55
C VAL A 165 2.67 11.66 4.04
N GLU A 166 3.01 11.85 5.32
CA GLU A 166 4.21 11.26 5.93
C GLU A 166 4.19 9.72 5.91
N ASN A 167 3.00 9.11 6.10
CA ASN A 167 2.82 7.66 6.08
C ASN A 167 2.35 7.15 4.70
N LEU A 168 2.68 7.88 3.64
CA LEU A 168 2.42 7.50 2.25
C LEU A 168 0.95 7.12 1.97
N GLY A 169 0.02 7.78 2.65
CA GLY A 169 -1.43 7.70 2.42
C GLY A 169 -2.16 6.58 3.16
N SER A 170 -1.55 6.00 4.20
CA SER A 170 -2.20 5.02 5.07
C SER A 170 -1.84 5.26 6.54
N LEU A 171 -2.84 5.24 7.42
CA LEU A 171 -2.67 5.34 8.87
C LEU A 171 -3.51 4.28 9.56
N THR A 172 -2.98 3.71 10.65
CA THR A 172 -3.80 2.90 11.54
C THR A 172 -4.73 3.83 12.32
N ARG A 173 -6.02 3.48 12.39
CA ARG A 173 -7.01 4.33 13.08
C ARG A 173 -6.68 4.51 14.56
N GLU A 174 -6.08 3.50 15.18
CA GLU A 174 -5.62 3.56 16.57
C GLU A 174 -4.63 4.70 16.81
N SER A 175 -3.72 4.98 15.87
CA SER A 175 -2.69 6.02 15.99
C SER A 175 -3.21 7.47 15.93
N VAL A 176 -4.46 7.65 15.51
CA VAL A 176 -5.14 8.95 15.29
C VAL A 176 -6.53 8.97 15.91
N ALA A 177 -6.81 8.10 16.88
CA ALA A 177 -8.16 7.88 17.38
C ALA A 177 -8.80 9.14 18.01
N GLU A 178 -8.01 9.92 18.75
CA GLU A 178 -8.45 11.17 19.39
C GLU A 178 -8.74 12.25 18.35
N ASP A 179 -7.81 12.49 17.42
CA ASP A 179 -7.96 13.45 16.33
C ASP A 179 -9.20 13.14 15.47
N VAL A 180 -9.39 11.86 15.13
CA VAL A 180 -10.52 11.40 14.31
C VAL A 180 -11.85 11.54 15.03
N ARG A 181 -11.85 11.41 16.36
CA ARG A 181 -13.05 11.63 17.18
C ARG A 181 -13.38 13.12 17.27
N ALA A 182 -12.38 13.99 17.33
CA ALA A 182 -12.55 15.44 17.41
C ALA A 182 -12.90 16.08 16.05
N LEU A 183 -12.60 15.42 14.92
CA LEU A 183 -13.01 15.84 13.59
C LEU A 183 -14.54 15.93 13.45
N ASP A 184 -15.03 17.11 13.06
CA ASP A 184 -16.41 17.32 12.67
C ASP A 184 -16.72 16.78 11.26
N GLN A 185 -17.98 16.88 10.84
CA GLN A 185 -18.40 16.34 9.54
C GLN A 185 -17.87 17.16 8.36
N ALA A 186 -17.69 18.47 8.52
CA ALA A 186 -17.17 19.36 7.48
C ALA A 186 -15.70 19.04 7.18
N ALA A 187 -14.87 18.92 8.22
CA ALA A 187 -13.45 18.58 8.12
C ALA A 187 -13.25 17.15 7.57
N ARG A 188 -14.11 16.19 7.94
CA ARG A 188 -14.14 14.87 7.29
C ARG A 188 -14.52 14.96 5.81
N GLY A 189 -15.44 15.86 5.46
CA GLY A 189 -15.83 16.15 4.08
C GLY A 189 -14.65 16.64 3.24
N GLN A 190 -13.84 17.55 3.77
CA GLN A 190 -12.61 18.04 3.11
C GLN A 190 -11.65 16.88 2.78
N LEU A 191 -11.37 15.99 3.74
CA LEU A 191 -10.49 14.85 3.51
C LEU A 191 -11.06 13.83 2.51
N ARG A 192 -12.37 13.57 2.56
CA ARG A 192 -13.05 12.68 1.60
C ARG A 192 -13.00 13.20 0.18
N LYS A 193 -13.10 14.52 -0.02
CA LYS A 193 -12.96 15.18 -1.34
C LYS A 193 -11.61 14.87 -1.99
N HIS A 194 -10.57 14.73 -1.18
CA HIS A 194 -9.22 14.34 -1.61
C HIS A 194 -8.99 12.82 -1.64
N GLY A 195 -10.05 12.00 -1.55
CA GLY A 195 -9.97 10.55 -1.71
C GLY A 195 -9.59 9.78 -0.43
N VAL A 196 -9.60 10.41 0.74
CA VAL A 196 -9.36 9.73 2.03
C VAL A 196 -10.61 8.97 2.45
N ARG A 197 -10.44 7.67 2.75
CA ARG A 197 -11.48 6.80 3.32
C ARG A 197 -11.26 6.60 4.81
N PHE A 198 -12.31 6.78 5.59
CA PHE A 198 -12.34 6.50 7.02
C PHE A 198 -12.89 5.10 7.29
N GLY A 199 -12.00 4.15 7.49
CA GLY A 199 -12.32 2.77 7.85
C GLY A 199 -12.49 2.54 9.35
N ALA A 200 -12.93 1.35 9.74
CA ALA A 200 -12.93 0.83 11.10
C ALA A 200 -11.51 0.67 11.66
N TYR A 201 -10.56 0.19 10.86
CA TYR A 201 -9.21 -0.15 11.31
C TYR A 201 -8.16 0.81 10.77
N SER A 202 -8.38 1.37 9.58
CA SER A 202 -7.42 2.23 8.89
C SER A 202 -8.08 3.47 8.30
N ILE A 203 -7.28 4.53 8.15
CA ILE A 203 -7.60 5.72 7.38
C ILE A 203 -6.61 5.76 6.23
N PHE A 204 -7.11 5.66 5.01
CA PHE A 204 -6.24 5.38 3.86
C PHE A 204 -6.82 5.94 2.56
N MET A 205 -5.99 5.99 1.53
CA MET A 205 -6.39 6.40 0.19
C MET A 205 -6.50 5.18 -0.73
N PRO A 206 -7.70 4.73 -1.13
CA PRO A 206 -7.86 3.49 -1.91
C PRO A 206 -7.11 3.48 -3.24
N ALA A 207 -6.97 4.64 -3.88
CA ALA A 207 -6.25 4.78 -5.14
C ALA A 207 -4.75 4.38 -5.02
N LEU A 208 -4.17 4.50 -3.83
CA LEU A 208 -2.77 4.18 -3.56
C LEU A 208 -2.53 2.68 -3.27
N LEU A 209 -3.58 1.86 -3.25
CA LEU A 209 -3.48 0.40 -3.15
C LEU A 209 -3.30 -0.28 -4.51
N LYS A 210 -3.39 0.49 -5.61
CA LYS A 210 -3.12 -0.03 -6.96
C LYS A 210 -1.63 -0.41 -7.09
N PRO A 211 -1.28 -1.33 -8.01
CA PRO A 211 0.08 -1.87 -8.08
C PRO A 211 1.18 -0.82 -8.30
N ALA A 212 1.01 0.10 -9.24
CA ALA A 212 2.02 1.12 -9.53
C ALA A 212 2.26 2.07 -8.33
N PRO A 213 1.23 2.68 -7.71
CA PRO A 213 1.39 3.43 -6.47
C PRO A 213 1.98 2.62 -5.32
N ALA A 214 1.56 1.37 -5.10
CA ALA A 214 2.06 0.54 -4.02
C ALA A 214 3.56 0.24 -4.16
N ARG A 215 4.04 -0.04 -5.38
CA ARG A 215 5.47 -0.23 -5.66
C ARG A 215 6.27 1.04 -5.39
N LEU A 216 5.82 2.18 -5.92
CA LEU A 216 6.51 3.45 -5.70
C LEU A 216 6.54 3.83 -4.20
N ARG A 217 5.44 3.62 -3.47
CA ARG A 217 5.39 3.82 -2.01
C ARG A 217 6.41 2.96 -1.29
N LEU A 218 6.53 1.68 -1.65
CA LEU A 218 7.55 0.79 -1.08
C LEU A 218 8.96 1.32 -1.35
N THR A 219 9.25 1.76 -2.57
CA THR A 219 10.55 2.36 -2.91
C THR A 219 10.84 3.61 -2.08
N LEU A 220 9.89 4.54 -1.96
CA LEU A 220 10.07 5.77 -1.17
C LEU A 220 10.21 5.50 0.33
N TRP A 221 9.43 4.57 0.86
CA TRP A 221 9.53 4.14 2.25
C TRP A 221 10.88 3.47 2.55
N ALA A 222 11.34 2.58 1.68
CA ALA A 222 12.64 1.92 1.80
C ALA A 222 13.77 2.95 1.85
N LEU A 223 13.75 3.93 0.94
CA LEU A 223 14.72 5.03 0.90
C LEU A 223 14.67 5.93 2.14
N ALA A 224 13.48 6.16 2.72
CA ALA A 224 13.30 6.99 3.91
C ALA A 224 13.75 6.30 5.20
N ASN A 225 13.67 4.97 5.27
CA ASN A 225 14.08 4.18 6.44
C ASN A 225 15.53 3.68 6.37
N ALA A 226 16.20 3.85 5.23
CA ALA A 226 17.60 3.50 5.08
C ALA A 226 18.49 4.33 6.02
N ALA A 227 19.30 3.66 6.84
CA ALA A 227 20.22 4.31 7.76
C ALA A 227 21.54 4.76 7.10
N GLY A 228 21.76 4.45 5.82
CA GLY A 228 22.99 4.76 5.08
C GLY A 228 22.96 4.34 3.60
N GLU A 229 24.11 4.45 2.93
CA GLU A 229 24.28 4.07 1.53
C GLU A 229 24.17 2.55 1.34
N GLY A 230 23.29 2.09 0.44
CA GLY A 230 23.25 0.70 -0.04
C GLY A 230 22.24 -0.22 0.67
N GLU A 231 21.86 0.06 1.91
CA GLU A 231 21.02 -0.85 2.72
C GLU A 231 19.51 -0.72 2.48
N ALA A 232 19.05 0.33 1.79
CA ALA A 232 17.64 0.69 1.69
C ALA A 232 16.72 -0.46 1.25
N PHE A 233 17.21 -1.31 0.35
CA PHE A 233 16.45 -2.42 -0.24
C PHE A 233 16.92 -3.80 0.23
N GLU A 234 17.94 -3.85 1.09
CA GLU A 234 18.47 -5.11 1.60
C GLU A 234 17.51 -5.71 2.64
N ASN A 235 17.39 -7.03 2.65
CA ASN A 235 16.55 -7.78 3.58
C ASN A 235 15.04 -7.43 3.54
N LEU A 236 14.57 -6.75 2.48
CA LEU A 236 13.14 -6.57 2.28
C LEU A 236 12.51 -7.86 1.73
N PRO A 237 11.40 -8.34 2.32
CA PRO A 237 10.62 -9.42 1.73
C PRO A 237 10.09 -9.03 0.35
N ALA A 238 9.79 -10.02 -0.47
CA ALA A 238 9.12 -9.77 -1.74
C ALA A 238 7.72 -9.17 -1.49
N PRO A 239 7.34 -8.07 -2.17
CA PRO A 239 6.02 -7.49 -2.02
C PRO A 239 4.93 -8.49 -2.47
N PRO A 240 3.75 -8.48 -1.83
CA PRO A 240 2.65 -9.35 -2.24
C PRO A 240 2.28 -9.18 -3.72
N THR A 241 2.03 -10.30 -4.42
CA THR A 241 1.63 -10.26 -5.83
C THR A 241 0.33 -9.47 -6.01
N PRO A 242 0.25 -8.57 -7.01
CA PRO A 242 -0.98 -7.87 -7.33
C PRO A 242 -2.18 -8.81 -7.48
N GLY A 243 -3.31 -8.44 -6.89
CA GLY A 243 -4.55 -9.23 -6.95
C GLY A 243 -4.78 -10.12 -5.71
N LEU A 244 -3.74 -10.49 -4.96
CA LEU A 244 -3.90 -11.24 -3.71
C LEU A 244 -4.57 -10.37 -2.65
N THR A 245 -5.58 -10.92 -1.97
CA THR A 245 -6.31 -10.27 -0.86
C THR A 245 -5.63 -10.49 0.49
N SER A 246 -4.93 -11.61 0.65
CA SER A 246 -4.10 -11.90 1.81
C SER A 246 -2.92 -12.78 1.45
N VAL A 247 -1.86 -12.70 2.26
CA VAL A 247 -0.65 -13.52 2.19
C VAL A 247 -0.21 -13.94 3.60
N PRO A 248 0.56 -15.02 3.76
CA PRO A 248 1.26 -15.28 5.01
C PRO A 248 2.12 -14.07 5.40
N ALA A 249 2.08 -13.68 6.68
CA ALA A 249 2.93 -12.61 7.18
C ALA A 249 4.34 -13.17 7.44
N ASP A 250 5.35 -12.53 6.87
CA ASP A 250 6.75 -12.82 7.14
C ASP A 250 7.16 -12.15 8.46
N PRO A 251 7.53 -12.92 9.50
CA PRO A 251 7.98 -12.37 10.77
C PRO A 251 9.28 -11.56 10.67
N ALA A 252 10.07 -11.75 9.61
CA ALA A 252 11.29 -11.01 9.36
C ALA A 252 11.04 -9.67 8.63
N ALA A 253 9.79 -9.42 8.17
CA ALA A 253 9.44 -8.16 7.55
C ALA A 253 9.65 -6.98 8.51
N PRO A 254 10.35 -5.91 8.11
CA PRO A 254 10.50 -4.73 8.95
C PRO A 254 9.15 -4.08 9.28
N GLU A 255 9.06 -3.42 10.43
CA GLU A 255 7.86 -2.70 10.84
C GLU A 255 7.49 -1.62 9.80
N GLY A 256 6.22 -1.57 9.40
CA GLY A 256 5.73 -0.61 8.39
C GLY A 256 5.82 -1.11 6.95
N PHE A 257 6.50 -2.24 6.67
CA PHE A 257 6.59 -2.82 5.33
C PHE A 257 5.19 -3.13 4.76
N TYR A 258 4.38 -3.89 5.51
CA TYR A 258 3.04 -4.29 5.07
C TYR A 258 2.10 -3.09 4.92
N GLU A 259 2.13 -2.14 5.86
CA GLU A 259 1.31 -0.93 5.81
C GLU A 259 1.59 -0.09 4.56
N THR A 260 2.86 -0.02 4.17
CA THR A 260 3.33 0.71 2.99
C THR A 260 2.80 0.10 1.70
N VAL A 261 2.83 -1.23 1.57
CA VAL A 261 2.25 -1.92 0.40
C VAL A 261 0.73 -2.05 0.46
N GLY A 262 0.08 -1.53 1.52
CA GLY A 262 -1.38 -1.49 1.63
C GLY A 262 -2.01 -2.71 2.28
N PHE A 263 -1.23 -3.44 3.06
CA PHE A 263 -1.63 -4.59 3.85
C PHE A 263 -1.54 -4.29 5.35
N ARG A 264 -2.18 -5.11 6.17
CA ARG A 264 -2.08 -5.08 7.62
C ARG A 264 -1.86 -6.48 8.14
N VAL A 265 -0.88 -6.64 9.02
CA VAL A 265 -0.64 -7.90 9.70
C VAL A 265 -1.76 -8.16 10.72
N CYS A 266 -2.42 -9.31 10.56
CA CYS A 266 -3.52 -9.79 11.41
C CYS A 266 -3.24 -11.24 11.80
N GLY A 267 -2.57 -11.44 12.94
CA GLY A 267 -2.14 -12.78 13.36
C GLY A 267 -1.01 -13.29 12.47
N THR A 268 -1.22 -14.44 11.83
CA THR A 268 -0.22 -15.11 10.96
C THR A 268 -0.28 -14.67 9.49
N ARG A 269 -1.22 -13.77 9.14
CA ARG A 269 -1.43 -13.31 7.75
C ARG A 269 -1.35 -11.80 7.66
N ALA A 270 -0.92 -11.31 6.51
CA ALA A 270 -1.10 -9.91 6.10
C ALA A 270 -2.27 -9.83 5.13
N VAL A 271 -3.20 -8.91 5.37
CA VAL A 271 -4.44 -8.77 4.59
C VAL A 271 -4.54 -7.36 4.04
N ARG A 272 -5.00 -7.23 2.79
CA ARG A 272 -5.22 -5.92 2.17
C ARG A 272 -6.18 -5.07 2.99
N ILE A 273 -5.81 -3.80 3.17
CA ILE A 273 -6.56 -2.86 3.99
C ILE A 273 -8.00 -2.69 3.46
N ASP A 274 -8.19 -2.58 2.15
CA ASP A 274 -9.53 -2.41 1.57
C ASP A 274 -10.45 -3.62 1.80
N MET A 275 -9.90 -4.84 1.83
CA MET A 275 -10.67 -6.05 2.13
C MET A 275 -11.01 -6.16 3.60
N LEU A 276 -10.06 -5.82 4.50
CA LEU A 276 -10.34 -5.75 5.94
C LEU A 276 -11.47 -4.76 6.26
N GLU A 277 -11.49 -3.63 5.57
CA GLU A 277 -12.53 -2.63 5.76
C GLU A 277 -13.90 -3.09 5.26
N ARG A 278 -13.95 -3.87 4.17
CA ARG A 278 -15.19 -4.52 3.71
C ARG A 278 -15.70 -5.55 4.73
N VAL A 279 -14.81 -6.34 5.32
CA VAL A 279 -15.18 -7.26 6.41
C VAL A 279 -15.76 -6.47 7.60
N ALA A 280 -15.15 -5.35 7.97
CA ALA A 280 -15.71 -4.48 9.02
C ALA A 280 -17.05 -3.87 8.65
N ASP A 281 -17.28 -3.56 7.38
CA ASP A 281 -18.57 -3.04 6.87
C ASP A 281 -19.67 -4.11 6.95
N LEU A 282 -19.35 -5.41 6.85
CA LEU A 282 -20.29 -6.53 7.11
C LEU A 282 -20.56 -6.75 8.60
N ILE A 283 -19.52 -6.66 9.44
CA ILE A 283 -19.63 -6.95 10.89
C ILE A 283 -20.39 -5.83 11.63
N ARG A 284 -20.17 -4.56 11.26
CA ARG A 284 -20.69 -3.41 12.01
C ARG A 284 -22.22 -3.37 12.11
N PRO A 285 -23.01 -3.56 11.03
CA PRO A 285 -24.46 -3.60 11.10
C PRO A 285 -24.98 -4.72 12.02
N VAL A 286 -24.36 -5.90 11.97
CA VAL A 286 -24.75 -7.06 12.81
C VAL A 286 -24.56 -6.75 14.30
N ILE A 287 -23.41 -6.17 14.66
CA ILE A 287 -23.14 -5.75 16.04
C ILE A 287 -24.14 -4.66 16.48
N ALA A 288 -24.43 -3.70 15.61
CA ALA A 288 -25.35 -2.59 15.90
C ALA A 288 -26.79 -3.07 16.11
N ALA A 289 -27.24 -4.07 15.34
CA ALA A 289 -28.55 -4.70 15.46
C ALA A 289 -28.69 -5.52 16.77
N ARG A 290 -27.59 -5.81 17.47
CA ARG A 290 -27.54 -6.62 18.69
C ARG A 290 -28.16 -8.01 18.58
N THR A 291 -28.24 -8.56 17.36
CA THR A 291 -28.76 -9.91 17.08
C THR A 291 -28.11 -10.97 17.96
N TYR A 292 -26.80 -10.83 18.23
CA TYR A 292 -26.03 -11.73 19.10
C TYR A 292 -25.55 -11.03 20.37
N ASN A 293 -26.41 -10.22 21.01
CA ASN A 293 -26.07 -9.39 22.18
C ASN A 293 -24.86 -8.47 21.93
N GLY A 294 -24.70 -7.94 20.71
CA GLY A 294 -23.55 -7.12 20.31
C GLY A 294 -22.30 -7.90 19.87
N GLY A 295 -22.45 -9.19 19.57
CA GLY A 295 -21.47 -9.99 18.82
C GLY A 295 -21.92 -10.26 17.37
N PHE A 296 -21.18 -11.13 16.69
CA PHE A 296 -21.49 -11.63 15.34
C PHE A 296 -21.00 -13.06 15.17
N THR A 297 -21.54 -13.78 14.20
CA THR A 297 -21.05 -15.09 13.76
C THR A 297 -20.29 -14.95 12.45
N VAL A 298 -19.31 -15.83 12.21
CA VAL A 298 -18.54 -15.82 10.96
C VAL A 298 -19.44 -16.28 9.81
N THR A 299 -19.48 -15.51 8.72
CA THR A 299 -20.22 -15.86 7.51
C THR A 299 -19.27 -16.26 6.37
N PRO A 300 -19.74 -17.08 5.40
CA PRO A 300 -18.96 -17.42 4.21
C PRO A 300 -18.45 -16.20 3.43
N ASP A 301 -19.25 -15.13 3.34
CA ASP A 301 -18.88 -13.89 2.66
C ASP A 301 -17.64 -13.23 3.27
N MET A 302 -17.52 -13.26 4.60
CA MET A 302 -16.35 -12.68 5.30
C MET A 302 -15.07 -13.45 4.97
N MET A 303 -15.14 -14.78 4.91
CA MET A 303 -14.01 -15.65 4.53
C MET A 303 -13.64 -15.45 3.06
N SER A 304 -14.64 -15.36 2.18
CA SER A 304 -14.44 -15.15 0.73
C SER A 304 -13.74 -13.83 0.42
N LEU A 305 -14.02 -12.75 1.16
CA LEU A 305 -13.38 -11.44 0.96
C LEU A 305 -11.87 -11.47 1.22
N VAL A 306 -11.44 -12.23 2.21
CA VAL A 306 -10.03 -12.30 2.64
C VAL A 306 -9.27 -13.45 1.96
N GLY A 307 -9.99 -14.47 1.49
CA GLY A 307 -9.39 -15.66 0.90
C GLY A 307 -8.74 -16.57 1.95
N CYS A 308 -9.23 -16.57 3.20
CA CYS A 308 -8.82 -17.51 4.23
C CYS A 308 -10.02 -18.02 5.04
N SER A 309 -9.89 -19.19 5.64
CA SER A 309 -10.97 -19.86 6.39
C SER A 309 -10.44 -20.54 7.65
N GLY A 310 -11.35 -21.10 8.46
CA GLY A 310 -11.00 -21.90 9.65
C GLY A 310 -10.14 -21.14 10.66
N GLU A 311 -9.06 -21.78 11.12
CA GLU A 311 -8.17 -21.21 12.14
C GLU A 311 -7.45 -19.94 11.67
N GLU A 312 -7.15 -19.82 10.38
CA GLU A 312 -6.51 -18.62 9.84
C GLU A 312 -7.44 -17.40 9.94
N PHE A 313 -8.72 -17.59 9.62
CA PHE A 313 -9.71 -16.53 9.75
C PHE A 313 -9.97 -16.18 11.22
N ALA A 314 -10.02 -17.18 12.10
CA ALA A 314 -10.11 -16.95 13.54
C ALA A 314 -8.88 -16.20 14.09
N SER A 315 -7.68 -16.51 13.58
CA SER A 315 -6.43 -15.80 13.92
C SER A 315 -6.47 -14.35 13.47
N LEU A 316 -6.98 -14.09 12.26
CA LEU A 316 -7.21 -12.74 11.75
C LEU A 316 -8.17 -11.95 12.65
N LEU A 317 -9.33 -12.52 13.01
CA LEU A 317 -10.31 -11.85 13.87
C LEU A 317 -9.70 -11.53 15.25
N ARG A 318 -8.89 -12.43 15.82
CA ARG A 318 -8.12 -12.15 17.03
C ARG A 318 -7.14 -11.01 16.84
N GLY A 319 -6.43 -10.96 15.71
CA GLY A 319 -5.54 -9.87 15.33
C GLY A 319 -6.25 -8.51 15.17
N LEU A 320 -7.50 -8.51 14.72
CA LEU A 320 -8.37 -7.32 14.66
C LEU A 320 -8.96 -6.92 16.02
N GLY A 321 -8.70 -7.70 17.08
CA GLY A 321 -9.18 -7.41 18.43
C GLY A 321 -10.57 -7.98 18.75
N TYR A 322 -11.01 -9.03 18.05
CA TYR A 322 -12.19 -9.80 18.43
C TYR A 322 -11.83 -11.01 19.29
N ARG A 323 -12.78 -11.48 20.10
CA ARG A 323 -12.70 -12.73 20.86
C ARG A 323 -13.93 -13.57 20.60
N SER A 324 -13.75 -14.88 20.43
CA SER A 324 -14.85 -15.82 20.36
C SER A 324 -15.23 -16.35 21.74
N GLN A 325 -16.53 -16.61 21.90
CA GLN A 325 -17.12 -17.34 23.01
C GLN A 325 -18.18 -18.28 22.42
N VAL A 326 -18.17 -19.54 22.86
CA VAL A 326 -19.26 -20.47 22.54
C VAL A 326 -20.41 -20.14 23.47
N GLU A 327 -21.52 -19.69 22.90
CA GLU A 327 -22.73 -19.36 23.62
C GLU A 327 -23.90 -20.13 23.02
N THR A 328 -24.78 -20.61 23.88
CA THR A 328 -26.05 -21.19 23.46
C THR A 328 -27.01 -20.04 23.14
N VAL A 329 -27.27 -19.79 21.86
CA VAL A 329 -28.12 -18.67 21.42
C VAL A 329 -29.20 -19.21 20.49
N THR A 330 -30.42 -18.70 20.65
CA THR A 330 -31.49 -18.95 19.68
C THR A 330 -31.18 -18.15 18.42
N PRO A 331 -30.85 -18.79 17.28
CA PRO A 331 -30.55 -18.05 16.06
C PRO A 331 -31.78 -17.21 15.67
N PRO A 332 -31.59 -15.98 15.15
CA PRO A 332 -32.70 -15.24 14.56
C PRO A 332 -33.36 -16.10 13.48
N ALA A 333 -34.69 -16.11 13.44
CA ALA A 333 -35.44 -16.80 12.40
C ALA A 333 -34.85 -16.41 11.04
N LYS A 334 -34.40 -17.41 10.29
CA LYS A 334 -33.81 -17.23 8.96
C LYS A 334 -34.87 -16.51 8.12
N GLU A 335 -34.66 -15.23 7.79
CA GLU A 335 -35.54 -14.55 6.85
C GLU A 335 -35.46 -15.36 5.55
N ALA A 336 -36.59 -15.97 5.16
CA ALA A 336 -36.71 -16.63 3.88
C ALA A 336 -36.25 -15.65 2.79
N PRO A 337 -35.53 -16.12 1.76
CA PRO A 337 -35.16 -15.26 0.65
C PRO A 337 -36.42 -14.56 0.14
N LYS A 338 -36.41 -13.23 0.08
CA LYS A 338 -37.48 -12.51 -0.63
C LYS A 338 -37.36 -12.91 -2.09
N GLU A 339 -38.18 -13.87 -2.52
CA GLU A 339 -38.34 -14.29 -3.92
C GLU A 339 -38.83 -13.16 -4.84
N ASN A 340 -39.10 -11.96 -4.32
CA ASN A 340 -39.62 -10.83 -5.08
C ASN A 340 -38.58 -9.99 -5.86
N GLU A 341 -37.29 -10.33 -5.87
CA GLU A 341 -36.34 -9.72 -6.82
C GLU A 341 -36.06 -10.59 -8.06
N ALA A 342 -36.44 -11.87 -8.05
CA ALA A 342 -36.39 -12.72 -9.24
C ALA A 342 -37.64 -12.57 -10.14
N ALA A 343 -38.79 -12.20 -9.56
CA ALA A 343 -40.03 -11.99 -10.31
C ALA A 343 -40.05 -10.68 -11.12
N LEU A 344 -39.38 -9.61 -10.66
CA LEU A 344 -39.29 -8.34 -11.38
C LEU A 344 -38.23 -8.31 -12.51
N ALA A 345 -37.33 -9.30 -12.55
CA ALA A 345 -36.40 -9.50 -13.66
C ALA A 345 -36.94 -10.48 -14.73
N ALA A 346 -37.97 -11.27 -14.40
CA ALA A 346 -38.61 -12.20 -15.34
C ALA A 346 -39.73 -11.56 -16.17
N GLU A 347 -40.36 -10.48 -15.70
CA GLU A 347 -41.40 -9.77 -16.46
C GLU A 347 -40.86 -8.70 -17.44
N GLN A 348 -39.57 -8.35 -17.40
CA GLN A 348 -38.94 -7.44 -18.39
C GLN A 348 -38.17 -8.18 -19.51
N GLY A 349 -38.14 -9.51 -19.50
CA GLY A 349 -37.50 -10.33 -20.54
C GLY A 349 -38.45 -10.87 -21.62
N ALA A 350 -39.76 -10.65 -21.50
CA ALA A 350 -40.77 -11.29 -22.35
C ALA A 350 -41.44 -10.37 -23.39
N GLU A 351 -41.05 -9.10 -23.50
CA GLU A 351 -41.62 -8.13 -24.45
C GLU A 351 -40.69 -7.78 -25.63
N ALA A 352 -39.58 -8.51 -25.82
CA ALA A 352 -38.57 -8.18 -26.84
C ALA A 352 -38.47 -9.17 -28.01
N ASP A 353 -39.44 -10.07 -28.22
CA ASP A 353 -39.34 -11.04 -29.31
C ASP A 353 -40.67 -11.45 -29.95
N VAL A 354 -41.50 -10.49 -30.40
CA VAL A 354 -42.46 -10.75 -31.51
C VAL A 354 -42.82 -9.45 -32.28
N THR A 355 -41.90 -8.87 -33.04
CA THR A 355 -42.25 -8.12 -34.29
C THR A 355 -40.98 -7.87 -35.11
N SER A 356 -40.53 -8.86 -35.87
CA SER A 356 -39.65 -8.61 -37.03
C SER A 356 -39.84 -9.69 -38.08
N ALA A 357 -40.98 -9.63 -38.76
CA ALA A 357 -41.17 -10.23 -40.08
C ALA A 357 -42.46 -9.67 -40.70
N LEU A 358 -42.32 -8.68 -41.59
CA LEU A 358 -43.04 -8.51 -42.86
C LEU A 358 -42.85 -7.09 -43.40
N SER A 359 -42.01 -6.95 -44.43
CA SER A 359 -42.43 -6.50 -45.77
C SER A 359 -41.24 -6.01 -46.60
N ALA A 360 -41.24 -6.41 -47.87
CA ALA A 360 -40.17 -6.24 -48.84
C ALA A 360 -40.49 -5.13 -49.87
N VAL A 361 -39.42 -4.74 -50.57
CA VAL A 361 -39.32 -4.13 -51.93
C VAL A 361 -39.46 -2.60 -52.06
N GLU A 362 -38.36 -1.90 -52.37
CA GLU A 362 -38.04 -1.31 -53.70
C GLU A 362 -36.69 -0.57 -53.69
N THR A 363 -35.84 -0.87 -54.67
CA THR A 363 -34.63 -0.12 -55.11
C THR A 363 -35.05 1.00 -56.07
N PRO A 364 -34.31 2.13 -56.23
CA PRO A 364 -33.15 2.13 -57.16
C PRO A 364 -32.04 3.19 -56.90
N GLY A 365 -30.81 2.93 -57.41
CA GLY A 365 -29.89 3.98 -57.88
C GLY A 365 -28.38 3.85 -57.55
N GLU A 366 -27.61 3.32 -58.51
CA GLU A 366 -26.13 3.41 -58.74
C GLU A 366 -25.54 4.86 -58.74
N PRO A 367 -24.21 5.13 -58.94
CA PRO A 367 -23.02 4.25 -59.20
C PRO A 367 -21.74 4.53 -58.34
N THR A 368 -20.86 3.55 -58.01
CA THR A 368 -19.54 3.17 -58.63
C THR A 368 -18.33 4.09 -58.28
N PRO A 369 -17.01 3.69 -58.32
CA PRO A 369 -16.30 2.38 -58.43
C PRO A 369 -15.37 2.06 -57.23
N ALA A 370 -14.99 0.81 -56.91
CA ALA A 370 -14.22 -0.24 -57.62
C ALA A 370 -12.69 -0.15 -57.45
N GLY A 371 -12.09 -1.27 -57.03
CA GLY A 371 -10.66 -1.56 -56.93
C GLY A 371 -10.45 -2.97 -56.39
N GLU A 372 -10.25 -3.92 -57.30
CA GLU A 372 -10.18 -5.38 -57.15
C GLU A 372 -8.88 -5.94 -56.50
N PRO A 373 -8.84 -7.26 -56.20
CA PRO A 373 -7.90 -7.93 -55.29
C PRO A 373 -6.76 -8.66 -56.01
N GLU A 374 -5.80 -9.19 -55.24
CA GLU A 374 -4.86 -10.22 -55.69
C GLU A 374 -4.91 -11.48 -54.79
N GLU A 375 -4.79 -12.61 -55.47
CA GLU A 375 -4.87 -14.02 -55.06
C GLU A 375 -3.67 -14.54 -54.24
N MET A 376 -3.96 -15.48 -53.31
CA MET A 376 -3.36 -16.81 -53.01
C MET A 376 -1.86 -17.12 -53.34
N PRO A 377 -1.18 -18.06 -52.63
CA PRO A 377 -1.72 -19.35 -52.19
C PRO A 377 -1.20 -19.95 -50.86
N ALA A 378 -1.79 -21.11 -50.56
CA ALA A 378 -1.68 -21.99 -49.41
C ALA A 378 -0.36 -22.78 -49.29
N ALA A 379 -0.09 -23.26 -48.07
CA ALA A 379 0.65 -24.50 -47.81
C ALA A 379 0.07 -25.22 -46.59
N ASP A 380 -0.07 -26.53 -46.74
CA ASP A 380 -0.75 -27.54 -45.95
C ASP A 380 0.26 -28.32 -45.08
N VAL A 381 -0.03 -28.60 -43.80
CA VAL A 381 0.54 -29.74 -43.06
C VAL A 381 -0.43 -30.25 -41.98
N SER A 382 -0.76 -31.53 -42.10
CA SER A 382 -1.52 -32.39 -41.17
C SER A 382 -0.82 -32.71 -39.85
N ALA A 383 -1.59 -32.93 -38.78
CA ALA A 383 -1.38 -33.96 -37.73
C ALA A 383 -2.61 -33.97 -36.78
N SER A 384 -3.58 -34.88 -36.98
CA SER A 384 -3.73 -36.18 -36.30
C SER A 384 -3.91 -36.10 -34.78
N ILE A 385 -5.16 -36.30 -34.36
CA ILE A 385 -5.63 -36.50 -32.98
C ILE A 385 -5.62 -38.01 -32.72
N GLU A 386 -4.88 -38.45 -31.71
CA GLU A 386 -4.89 -39.84 -31.24
C GLU A 386 -5.55 -39.88 -29.85
N ALA A 387 -6.71 -40.53 -29.80
CA ALA A 387 -7.41 -40.93 -28.60
C ALA A 387 -6.98 -42.36 -28.25
N ALA A 388 -6.72 -42.63 -26.96
CA ALA A 388 -6.61 -43.98 -26.43
C ALA A 388 -7.43 -44.08 -25.14
N GLN A 389 -8.49 -44.90 -25.21
CA GLN A 389 -9.28 -45.39 -24.08
C GLN A 389 -8.79 -46.81 -23.72
N GLU A 390 -8.67 -47.08 -22.43
CA GLU A 390 -8.91 -48.37 -21.77
C GLU A 390 -9.71 -48.02 -20.50
N GLY A 391 -10.83 -48.62 -20.12
CA GLY A 391 -11.40 -49.90 -20.49
C GLY A 391 -11.37 -50.85 -19.31
N GLU A 392 -12.28 -50.71 -18.33
CA GLU A 392 -12.72 -51.87 -17.54
C GLU A 392 -14.13 -51.66 -16.98
N ALA A 393 -14.98 -52.63 -17.29
CA ALA A 393 -16.37 -52.74 -16.89
C ALA A 393 -16.51 -53.89 -15.89
N THR A 394 -17.40 -53.76 -14.91
CA THR A 394 -18.18 -54.92 -14.48
C THR A 394 -19.56 -54.49 -13.99
N SER A 395 -20.53 -55.24 -14.49
CA SER A 395 -21.98 -55.10 -14.44
C SER A 395 -22.59 -55.95 -13.31
N VAL A 396 -23.67 -55.49 -12.69
CA VAL A 396 -24.84 -56.27 -12.19
C VAL A 396 -26.03 -55.29 -12.18
N GLU A 397 -26.91 -55.27 -13.21
CA GLU A 397 -28.18 -56.02 -13.37
C GLU A 397 -29.31 -55.52 -12.42
N GLN A 398 -30.22 -54.65 -12.92
CA GLN A 398 -31.68 -54.86 -13.19
C GLN A 398 -32.57 -55.03 -11.94
N ALA A 399 -33.83 -54.60 -11.82
CA ALA A 399 -34.82 -53.93 -12.66
C ALA A 399 -36.02 -53.52 -11.77
N SER A 400 -36.93 -52.71 -12.34
CA SER A 400 -38.40 -52.72 -12.14
C SER A 400 -39.02 -51.55 -11.36
N ALA A 401 -39.69 -50.67 -12.12
CA ALA A 401 -40.95 -50.01 -11.79
C ALA A 401 -42.07 -50.69 -12.63
N PRO A 402 -43.37 -50.35 -12.55
CA PRO A 402 -44.13 -49.49 -11.62
C PRO A 402 -45.42 -50.18 -11.07
N GLU A 403 -46.12 -49.58 -10.09
CA GLU A 403 -47.60 -49.59 -10.05
C GLU A 403 -48.16 -48.59 -9.00
N SER A 404 -49.00 -47.68 -9.48
CA SER A 404 -50.07 -46.99 -8.75
C SER A 404 -51.38 -47.66 -9.17
N PRO A 405 -52.44 -47.74 -8.32
CA PRO A 405 -53.40 -46.63 -8.29
C PRO A 405 -54.06 -46.34 -6.93
N GLU A 406 -54.54 -45.09 -6.81
CA GLU A 406 -55.76 -44.58 -6.17
C GLU A 406 -56.13 -45.11 -4.76
N THR A 407 -56.41 -44.31 -3.73
CA THR A 407 -57.49 -43.31 -3.69
C THR A 407 -57.43 -42.57 -2.34
N SER A 408 -57.81 -41.28 -2.36
CA SER A 408 -58.65 -40.57 -1.38
C SER A 408 -58.10 -39.20 -1.01
N SER A 409 -58.75 -38.21 -1.61
CA SER A 409 -58.81 -36.82 -1.21
C SER A 409 -59.43 -36.68 0.19
N GLU A 410 -59.30 -35.46 0.75
CA GLU A 410 -59.82 -34.93 2.02
C GLU A 410 -58.93 -35.11 3.27
N THR A 411 -58.08 -34.11 3.50
CA THR A 411 -58.30 -33.13 4.58
C THR A 411 -57.40 -31.92 4.34
N VAL A 412 -57.98 -30.85 3.81
CA VAL A 412 -57.42 -29.50 3.84
C VAL A 412 -57.89 -28.86 5.13
N SER A 413 -56.94 -28.23 5.84
CA SER A 413 -57.17 -27.23 6.89
C SER A 413 -57.77 -27.71 8.21
N VAL A 414 -56.92 -28.09 9.18
CA VAL A 414 -56.78 -27.37 10.47
C VAL A 414 -55.42 -27.76 11.12
N GLU A 415 -54.36 -26.97 10.93
CA GLU A 415 -53.33 -26.69 11.96
C GLU A 415 -52.28 -25.70 11.41
N ALA A 416 -52.76 -24.53 10.97
CA ALA A 416 -51.96 -23.32 10.84
C ALA A 416 -51.76 -22.63 12.20
N ALA A 417 -51.48 -23.40 13.26
CA ALA A 417 -51.42 -22.87 14.63
C ALA A 417 -50.47 -23.67 15.54
N LEU A 418 -49.31 -24.09 15.03
CA LEU A 418 -48.14 -24.43 15.87
C LEU A 418 -46.84 -24.48 15.04
N ALA A 419 -46.61 -23.46 14.21
CA ALA A 419 -45.30 -23.18 13.63
C ALA A 419 -44.64 -21.99 14.34
N ALA A 420 -44.68 -22.01 15.67
CA ALA A 420 -43.59 -21.47 16.47
C ALA A 420 -42.77 -22.69 16.89
N GLU A 421 -42.08 -23.30 15.91
CA GLU A 421 -40.94 -24.14 16.23
C GLU A 421 -39.97 -23.22 16.95
N THR A 422 -40.02 -23.26 18.28
CA THR A 422 -39.01 -22.65 19.14
C THR A 422 -37.69 -23.18 18.65
N ALA A 423 -36.97 -22.37 17.87
CA ALA A 423 -35.65 -22.70 17.37
C ALA A 423 -34.85 -23.21 18.57
N ALA A 424 -34.54 -24.50 18.55
CA ALA A 424 -33.85 -25.13 19.67
C ALA A 424 -32.53 -24.36 19.89
N PRO A 425 -32.13 -24.13 21.16
CA PRO A 425 -30.87 -23.48 21.46
C PRO A 425 -29.72 -24.21 20.76
N VAL A 426 -29.07 -23.56 19.78
CA VAL A 426 -27.88 -24.09 19.10
C VAL A 426 -26.65 -23.44 19.73
N GLU A 427 -25.63 -24.24 20.05
CA GLU A 427 -24.32 -23.73 20.44
C GLU A 427 -23.66 -23.07 19.22
N MET A 428 -23.44 -21.76 19.30
CA MET A 428 -22.82 -20.99 18.22
C MET A 428 -21.57 -20.28 18.73
N GLU A 429 -20.54 -20.23 17.89
CA GLU A 429 -19.35 -19.44 18.17
C GLU A 429 -19.63 -17.95 17.86
N ILE A 430 -19.69 -17.13 18.91
CA ILE A 430 -20.01 -15.71 18.83
C ILE A 430 -18.75 -14.88 19.06
N TRP A 431 -18.46 -14.00 18.12
CA TRP A 431 -17.33 -13.08 18.14
C TRP A 431 -17.73 -11.71 18.64
N ARG A 432 -16.95 -11.16 19.59
CA ARG A 432 -17.21 -9.87 20.23
C ARG A 432 -15.98 -8.96 20.17
N PRO A 433 -16.14 -7.65 19.95
CA PRO A 433 -15.02 -6.73 20.00
C PRO A 433 -14.49 -6.62 21.43
N VAL A 434 -13.17 -6.76 21.61
CA VAL A 434 -12.55 -6.54 22.91
C VAL A 434 -12.55 -5.05 23.19
N ARG A 435 -13.29 -4.62 24.22
CA ARG A 435 -13.16 -3.27 24.76
C ARG A 435 -11.77 -3.13 25.36
N LYS A 436 -10.80 -2.63 24.57
CA LYS A 436 -9.53 -2.14 25.12
C LYS A 436 -9.89 -0.98 26.07
N ARG A 437 -9.88 -1.25 27.39
CA ARG A 437 -10.07 -0.24 28.43
C ARG A 437 -8.87 0.71 28.35
N HIS A 438 -8.96 1.77 27.55
CA HIS A 438 -7.98 2.85 27.54
C HIS A 438 -7.90 3.42 28.97
N GLY A 439 -6.77 3.19 29.66
CA GLY A 439 -6.50 3.72 31.00
C GLY A 439 -6.14 2.71 32.11
N GLY A 440 -5.91 1.44 31.80
CA GLY A 440 -5.35 0.48 32.78
C GLY A 440 -3.85 0.31 32.61
N ARG A 441 -3.03 1.04 33.38
CA ARG A 441 -1.60 0.74 33.55
C ARG A 441 -1.46 -0.74 33.94
N PRO A 442 -0.55 -1.54 33.34
CA PRO A 442 -0.35 -2.91 33.77
C PRO A 442 0.10 -2.90 35.24
N GLU A 443 -0.74 -3.45 36.11
CA GLU A 443 -0.47 -3.66 37.52
C GLU A 443 0.48 -4.84 37.68
N ASN A 444 1.73 -4.67 37.25
CA ASN A 444 2.75 -5.66 37.51
C ASN A 444 4.14 -5.01 37.53
N GLU A 445 4.39 -4.15 38.52
CA GLU A 445 5.75 -3.80 38.98
C GLU A 445 5.71 -2.88 40.21
N ARG A 446 5.23 -3.42 41.34
CA ARG A 446 5.51 -2.85 42.67
C ARG A 446 5.94 -3.93 43.65
N LYS A 447 7.06 -4.60 43.36
CA LYS A 447 7.87 -5.23 44.41
C LYS A 447 8.99 -4.28 44.82
N LYS A 448 8.76 -3.54 45.90
CA LYS A 448 9.85 -2.85 46.64
C LYS A 448 10.77 -3.92 47.25
N PRO A 449 12.10 -3.85 47.08
CA PRO A 449 12.99 -4.70 47.85
C PRO A 449 13.05 -4.21 49.30
N ARG A 450 12.82 -5.13 50.24
CA ARG A 450 13.06 -4.94 51.68
C ARG A 450 14.57 -4.76 51.90
N ARG A 451 14.94 -3.67 52.57
CA ARG A 451 16.32 -3.40 52.98
C ARG A 451 16.60 -4.17 54.27
N ASP A 452 17.32 -5.28 54.13
CA ASP A 452 17.87 -6.02 55.26
C ASP A 452 18.91 -5.20 56.00
N LYS A 453 18.77 -5.19 57.33
CA LYS A 453 19.65 -4.53 58.29
C LYS A 453 20.57 -5.61 58.84
N LYS A 454 21.85 -5.61 58.44
CA LYS A 454 22.88 -6.44 59.09
C LYS A 454 24.09 -5.59 59.49
N ARG A 455 24.46 -5.77 60.76
CA ARG A 455 25.61 -5.23 61.50
C ARG A 455 26.93 -5.87 61.07
N ASN A 456 28.01 -5.09 61.10
CA ASN A 456 29.32 -5.32 61.77
C ASN A 456 30.32 -4.33 61.15
N ASP A 457 30.95 -3.43 61.92
CA ASP A 457 32.08 -3.58 62.86
C ASP A 457 33.46 -3.59 62.16
N GLY A 458 34.27 -2.60 62.53
CA GLY A 458 35.72 -2.76 62.76
C GLY A 458 36.73 -2.32 61.68
N GLU A 459 37.49 -1.26 62.00
CA GLU A 459 38.96 -1.09 61.76
C GLU A 459 39.48 -0.97 60.31
N GLN A 460 40.55 -0.23 59.95
CA GLN A 460 41.42 0.84 60.49
C GLN A 460 42.33 1.29 59.32
N GLU A 461 42.90 2.51 59.41
CA GLU A 461 44.13 3.00 58.72
C GLU A 461 44.16 3.11 57.17
N ALA A 462 44.99 3.91 56.49
CA ALA A 462 45.65 5.21 56.66
C ALA A 462 46.36 5.53 55.30
N HIS A 463 46.69 6.81 55.05
CA HIS A 463 47.45 7.38 53.90
C HIS A 463 46.73 7.46 52.53
N GLY A 464 46.81 8.54 51.75
CA GLY A 464 47.50 9.81 51.89
C GLY A 464 47.31 10.68 50.63
N ASN A 465 47.59 11.97 50.80
CA ASN A 465 47.78 13.04 49.80
C ASN A 465 46.60 13.90 49.29
N LYS A 466 46.69 15.18 49.70
CA LYS A 466 46.03 16.42 49.25
C LYS A 466 46.82 17.02 48.04
N PRO A 467 46.38 18.07 47.30
CA PRO A 467 45.71 19.28 47.82
C PRO A 467 44.68 20.04 46.95
N GLN A 468 43.93 20.92 47.66
CA GLN A 468 43.42 22.27 47.30
C GLN A 468 42.48 22.47 46.08
N ARG A 469 41.49 23.38 46.05
CA ARG A 469 40.73 24.22 47.00
C ARG A 469 39.72 25.00 46.12
N ARG A 470 38.53 25.34 46.67
CA ARG A 470 37.54 26.37 46.21
C ARG A 470 36.77 26.03 44.92
N ASP A 471 35.47 26.27 44.76
CA ASP A 471 34.51 27.14 45.46
C ASP A 471 33.12 26.50 45.53
N ARG A 472 32.46 26.67 46.69
CA ARG A 472 31.03 26.37 46.90
C ARG A 472 30.19 27.50 46.30
N ARG A 473 29.21 27.15 45.44
CA ARG A 473 27.98 27.94 45.27
C ARG A 473 26.77 27.01 45.31
N PRO A 474 25.77 27.25 46.17
CA PRO A 474 24.65 26.33 46.36
C PRO A 474 23.60 26.46 45.25
N ALA A 475 22.99 25.32 44.91
CA ALA A 475 21.84 25.18 44.02
C ALA A 475 20.60 25.93 44.58
N PRO A 476 19.72 26.44 43.71
CA PRO A 476 18.58 27.27 44.11
C PRO A 476 17.47 26.46 44.83
N PRO A 477 16.73 27.08 45.77
CA PRO A 477 15.70 26.41 46.54
C PRO A 477 14.40 26.16 45.73
N ALA A 478 13.75 25.05 46.07
CA ALA A 478 12.46 24.61 45.56
C ALA A 478 11.34 25.64 45.84
N LYS A 479 10.47 25.84 44.85
CA LYS A 479 9.30 26.72 44.93
C LYS A 479 8.20 26.09 45.82
N PRO A 480 7.50 26.88 46.65
CA PRO A 480 6.36 26.39 47.43
C PRO A 480 5.04 26.45 46.62
N ASP A 481 4.17 25.48 46.91
CA ASP A 481 2.81 25.32 46.38
C ASP A 481 1.97 26.59 46.50
N ARG A 482 1.43 27.08 45.38
CA ARG A 482 0.45 28.17 45.34
C ARG A 482 -0.95 27.60 45.15
N LYS A 483 -1.83 27.85 46.14
CA LYS A 483 -3.29 27.72 46.01
C LYS A 483 -3.83 28.65 44.91
N PRO A 484 -4.95 28.32 44.24
CA PRO A 484 -5.53 29.19 43.20
C PRO A 484 -6.12 30.45 43.85
N ARG A 485 -5.76 31.63 43.32
CA ARG A 485 -6.48 32.88 43.59
C ARG A 485 -7.62 32.98 42.58
N GLU A 486 -8.84 33.21 43.08
CA GLU A 486 -9.96 33.69 42.27
C GLU A 486 -9.55 35.00 41.61
N ARG A 487 -9.69 35.06 40.28
CA ARG A 487 -9.47 36.29 39.50
C ARG A 487 -10.79 37.05 39.44
N GLU A 488 -10.78 38.31 39.83
CA GLU A 488 -11.88 39.23 39.56
C GLU A 488 -12.08 39.40 38.05
N PRO A 489 -13.33 39.56 37.56
CA PRO A 489 -13.60 39.68 36.12
C PRO A 489 -13.09 41.01 35.55
N ASP A 490 -12.46 40.92 34.38
CA ASP A 490 -11.93 42.04 33.59
C ASP A 490 -13.07 42.95 33.08
N PRO A 491 -13.06 44.27 33.33
CA PRO A 491 -14.19 45.17 33.05
C PRO A 491 -14.49 45.40 31.56
N ASP A 492 -13.58 45.04 30.64
CA ASP A 492 -13.78 45.16 29.18
C ASP A 492 -14.05 43.82 28.49
N SER A 493 -14.45 42.79 29.24
CA SER A 493 -14.88 41.52 28.64
C SER A 493 -16.28 41.66 28.01
N PRO A 494 -16.50 41.17 26.77
CA PRO A 494 -17.83 41.18 26.13
C PRO A 494 -18.88 40.38 26.90
N PHE A 495 -18.48 39.56 27.87
CA PHE A 495 -19.38 38.82 28.76
C PHE A 495 -19.87 39.63 29.98
N ALA A 496 -19.18 40.71 30.36
CA ALA A 496 -19.61 41.62 31.43
C ALA A 496 -20.84 42.44 31.01
N ALA A 497 -20.91 42.85 29.73
CA ALA A 497 -22.06 43.54 29.15
C ALA A 497 -23.34 42.69 29.16
N LEU A 498 -23.22 41.36 28.99
CA LEU A 498 -24.33 40.42 29.08
C LEU A 498 -24.83 40.18 30.51
N ALA A 499 -23.94 40.26 31.51
CA ALA A 499 -24.32 40.14 32.91
C ALA A 499 -25.18 41.33 33.37
N VAL A 500 -24.80 42.55 32.97
CA VAL A 500 -25.56 43.79 33.26
C VAL A 500 -26.93 43.78 32.58
N LEU A 501 -27.03 43.26 31.34
CA LEU A 501 -28.31 43.12 30.63
C LEU A 501 -29.24 42.08 31.28
N LYS A 502 -28.67 41.01 31.85
CA LYS A 502 -29.43 39.96 32.54
C LYS A 502 -29.98 40.40 33.89
N GLU A 503 -29.27 41.28 34.61
CA GLU A 503 -29.79 41.89 35.85
C GLU A 503 -30.89 42.91 35.56
N ARG A 504 -30.79 43.67 34.46
CA ARG A 504 -31.82 44.64 34.05
C ARG A 504 -33.16 43.99 33.68
N VAL A 505 -33.14 42.78 33.14
CA VAL A 505 -34.35 42.00 32.81
C VAL A 505 -34.98 41.37 34.07
N ARG A 506 -34.19 41.10 35.12
CA ARG A 506 -34.72 40.58 36.40
C ARG A 506 -35.33 41.65 37.30
N GLY A 507 -34.99 42.93 37.12
CA GLY A 507 -35.50 44.03 37.95
C GLY A 507 -36.85 44.62 37.51
N ASN A 508 -37.33 44.33 36.29
CA ASN A 508 -38.57 44.90 35.73
C ASN A 508 -39.78 43.95 35.80
N GLY A 509 -39.70 42.90 36.62
CA GLY A 509 -40.74 41.88 36.76
C GLY A 509 -41.25 41.72 38.19
N SER A 510 -41.50 42.83 38.90
CA SER A 510 -42.30 42.83 40.13
C SER A 510 -43.22 44.03 40.20
#